data_AF-A0A753BBS9-F1
#
_entry.id   AF-A0A753BBS9-F1
#
_cell.length_a   1.000
_cell.length_b   1.000
_cell.length_c   1.000
_cell.angle_alpha   90.00
_cell.angle_beta   90.00
_cell.angle_gamma   90.00
#
_symmetry.space_group_name_H-M   'P 1'
#
loop_
_entity.id
_entity.type
_entity.pdbx_description
1 polymer ?
#
loop_
_entity_poly.entity_id
_entity_poly.type
_entity_poly.pdbx_seq_one_letter_code
_entity_poly.pdbx_strand_id
1 'polypeptide(L)'
;TSSNLSRHMRIHTDERPYVCQTCGQAFRESHDLTRHMRIHTGERPYACQTCGQAFCQHTSLNRHMRTHTGERPYACQTCGQTFSLRFSLVRHMRTHTGEQPYVCQTCGQAFSLRSSLVRHMHIHTGEQPSNQQPYVCRACGRAFCLLSNLTAHMWTQHSAMQADISDLEPTIPAHWLSESKFNALVKDLRRTPPSSPALSRWLSESEFNALVEDLRRSPSGWSGIVE
;
A
#
# COMPACT_ATOMS: atom_id res chain seq x y z
N THR A 1 8.08 -40.67 13.01
CA THR A 1 6.72 -41.22 13.07
C THR A 1 6.12 -41.27 11.67
N SER A 2 5.49 -42.38 11.31
CA SER A 2 4.95 -42.65 9.96
C SER A 2 3.99 -41.55 9.47
N SER A 3 3.17 -40.97 10.36
CA SER A 3 2.22 -39.89 10.03
C SER A 3 2.86 -38.58 9.55
N ASN A 4 4.03 -38.21 10.08
CA ASN A 4 4.75 -37.02 9.63
C ASN A 4 5.36 -37.21 8.24
N LEU A 5 5.81 -38.43 7.93
CA LEU A 5 6.31 -38.78 6.61
C LEU A 5 5.17 -38.76 5.59
N SER A 6 4.03 -39.39 5.87
CA SER A 6 2.86 -39.36 4.98
C SER A 6 2.40 -37.92 4.68
N ARG A 7 2.37 -37.05 5.69
CA ARG A 7 2.08 -35.62 5.49
C ARG A 7 3.12 -34.92 4.62
N HIS A 8 4.41 -35.17 4.85
CA HIS A 8 5.49 -34.62 4.03
C HIS A 8 5.37 -35.08 2.56
N MET A 9 5.01 -36.34 2.33
CA MET A 9 4.89 -36.89 0.97
C MET A 9 3.84 -36.18 0.12
N ARG A 10 2.82 -35.53 0.72
CA ARG A 10 1.84 -34.70 -0.01
C ARG A 10 2.48 -33.52 -0.76
N ILE A 11 3.70 -33.13 -0.40
CA ILE A 11 4.46 -32.11 -1.12
C ILE A 11 4.90 -32.67 -2.49
N HIS A 12 5.29 -33.93 -2.55
CA HIS A 12 5.78 -34.59 -3.77
C HIS A 12 4.65 -35.09 -4.66
N THR A 13 3.54 -35.54 -4.08
CA THR A 13 2.38 -36.06 -4.83
C THR A 13 1.38 -34.98 -5.26
N ASP A 14 1.56 -33.74 -4.81
CA ASP A 14 0.61 -32.62 -4.92
C ASP A 14 -0.81 -32.94 -4.41
N GLU A 15 -0.95 -33.94 -3.54
CA GLU A 15 -2.22 -34.31 -2.92
C GLU A 15 -2.73 -33.18 -2.02
N ARG A 16 -3.95 -32.69 -2.29
CA ARG A 16 -4.59 -31.59 -1.56
C ARG A 16 -6.01 -32.00 -1.11
N PRO A 17 -6.12 -32.73 0.00
CA PRO A 17 -7.40 -33.32 0.42
C PRO A 17 -8.44 -32.30 0.86
N TYR A 18 -8.01 -31.09 1.23
CA TYR A 18 -8.88 -30.11 1.88
C TYR A 18 -9.27 -29.03 0.89
N VAL A 19 -10.50 -29.09 0.39
CA VAL A 19 -11.00 -28.17 -0.64
C VAL A 19 -11.91 -27.09 -0.04
N CYS A 20 -11.67 -25.84 -0.40
CA CYS A 20 -12.57 -24.73 -0.12
C CYS A 20 -13.80 -24.83 -1.02
N GLN A 21 -14.98 -24.99 -0.43
CA GLN A 21 -16.23 -25.08 -1.18
C GLN A 21 -16.67 -23.73 -1.79
N THR A 22 -16.12 -22.61 -1.30
CA THR A 22 -16.46 -21.27 -1.79
C THR A 22 -15.72 -20.89 -3.07
N CYS A 23 -14.43 -21.25 -3.20
CA CYS A 23 -13.62 -20.87 -4.36
C CYS A 23 -12.94 -22.05 -5.07
N GLY A 24 -13.17 -23.29 -4.63
CA GLY A 24 -12.58 -24.51 -5.19
C GLY A 24 -11.09 -24.69 -4.87
N GLN A 25 -10.45 -23.77 -4.14
CA GLN A 25 -9.03 -23.87 -3.83
C GLN A 25 -8.75 -25.02 -2.87
N ALA A 26 -7.78 -25.88 -3.23
CA ALA A 26 -7.39 -27.05 -2.43
C ALA A 26 -6.09 -26.85 -1.64
N PHE A 27 -6.03 -27.44 -0.44
CA PHE A 27 -4.96 -27.34 0.55
C PHE A 27 -4.48 -28.72 1.00
N ARG A 28 -3.20 -28.82 1.38
CA ARG A 28 -2.57 -30.07 1.85
C ARG A 28 -2.89 -30.40 3.30
N GLU A 29 -3.22 -29.38 4.10
CA GLU A 29 -3.53 -29.49 5.52
C GLU A 29 -4.85 -28.78 5.85
N SER A 30 -5.59 -29.32 6.84
CA SER A 30 -6.89 -28.77 7.25
C SER A 30 -6.76 -27.35 7.82
N HIS A 31 -5.72 -27.10 8.61
CA HIS A 31 -5.50 -25.79 9.23
C HIS A 31 -5.18 -24.70 8.19
N ASP A 32 -4.61 -25.07 7.04
CA ASP A 32 -4.41 -24.15 5.92
C ASP A 32 -5.74 -23.74 5.29
N LEU A 33 -6.67 -24.70 5.11
CA LEU A 33 -8.03 -24.42 4.66
C LEU A 33 -8.75 -23.52 5.67
N THR A 34 -8.73 -23.83 6.97
CA THR A 34 -9.33 -22.99 8.02
C THR A 34 -8.78 -21.56 7.99
N ARG A 35 -7.46 -21.41 7.83
CA ARG A 35 -6.83 -20.09 7.71
C ARG A 35 -7.24 -19.36 6.43
N HIS A 36 -7.38 -20.09 5.32
CA HIS A 36 -7.85 -19.54 4.05
C HIS A 36 -9.30 -19.05 4.12
N MET A 37 -10.19 -19.76 4.84
CA MET A 37 -11.59 -19.35 4.98
C MET A 37 -11.75 -17.95 5.57
N ARG A 38 -10.77 -17.44 6.33
CA ARG A 38 -10.75 -16.05 6.83
C ARG A 38 -10.78 -15.00 5.71
N ILE A 39 -10.37 -15.35 4.49
CA ILE A 39 -10.48 -14.47 3.32
C ILE A 39 -11.94 -14.31 2.91
N HIS A 40 -12.74 -15.38 3.02
CA HIS A 40 -14.17 -15.35 2.70
C HIS A 40 -15.00 -14.74 3.81
N THR A 41 -14.70 -15.05 5.07
CA THR A 41 -15.44 -14.51 6.23
C THR A 41 -15.03 -13.09 6.60
N GLY A 42 -13.87 -12.63 6.13
CA GLY A 42 -13.30 -11.34 6.52
C GLY A 42 -12.72 -11.31 7.94
N GLU A 43 -12.66 -12.46 8.63
CA GLU A 43 -12.13 -12.54 9.99
C GLU A 43 -10.67 -12.10 10.07
N ARG A 44 -10.40 -11.18 11.00
CA ARG A 44 -9.07 -10.63 11.27
C ARG A 44 -8.75 -10.70 12.76
N PRO A 45 -8.42 -11.88 13.30
CA PRO A 45 -8.28 -12.07 14.74
C PRO A 45 -7.08 -11.34 15.36
N TYR A 46 -6.11 -10.91 14.54
CA TYR A 46 -4.84 -10.36 15.04
C TYR A 46 -4.82 -8.86 14.83
N ALA A 47 -5.17 -8.09 15.86
CA ALA A 47 -5.15 -6.63 15.82
C ALA A 47 -3.81 -6.06 16.30
N CYS A 48 -3.33 -5.04 15.60
CA CYS A 48 -2.24 -4.19 16.07
C CYS A 48 -2.76 -3.30 17.19
N GLN A 49 -2.13 -3.37 18.37
CA GLN A 49 -2.50 -2.52 19.50
C GLN A 49 -2.07 -1.05 19.30
N THR A 50 -1.12 -0.78 18.40
CA THR A 50 -0.61 0.57 18.13
C THR A 50 -1.53 1.37 17.20
N CYS A 51 -2.00 0.79 16.09
CA CYS A 51 -2.81 1.48 15.08
C CYS A 51 -4.21 0.87 14.86
N GLY A 52 -4.58 -0.19 15.59
CA GLY A 52 -5.86 -0.87 15.45
C GLY A 52 -6.01 -1.72 14.18
N GLN A 53 -5.03 -1.72 13.27
CA GLN A 53 -5.09 -2.49 12.03
C GLN A 53 -5.11 -4.00 12.33
N ALA A 54 -6.11 -4.71 11.77
CA ALA A 54 -6.31 -6.13 12.00
C ALA A 54 -5.89 -7.00 10.81
N PHE A 55 -5.36 -8.19 11.10
CA PHE A 55 -4.81 -9.15 10.15
C PHE A 55 -5.44 -10.53 10.33
N CYS A 56 -5.56 -11.29 9.24
CA CYS A 56 -6.05 -12.67 9.26
C CYS A 56 -5.01 -13.69 9.78
N GLN A 57 -3.74 -13.29 9.88
CA GLN A 57 -2.62 -14.14 10.31
C GLN A 57 -1.68 -13.39 11.27
N HIS A 58 -1.19 -14.10 12.29
CA HIS A 58 -0.24 -13.56 13.27
C HIS A 58 1.09 -13.13 12.63
N THR A 59 1.59 -13.90 11.66
CA THR A 59 2.82 -13.57 10.91
C THR A 59 2.70 -12.26 10.15
N SER A 60 1.50 -11.94 9.63
CA SER A 60 1.22 -10.66 8.97
C SER A 60 1.22 -9.50 9.98
N LEU A 61 0.66 -9.70 11.18
CA LEU A 61 0.74 -8.73 12.27
C LEU A 61 2.20 -8.48 12.67
N ASN A 62 2.97 -9.52 12.96
CA ASN A 62 4.40 -9.38 13.32
C ASN A 62 5.20 -8.63 12.26
N ARG A 63 4.94 -8.94 10.99
CA ARG A 63 5.55 -8.22 9.88
C ARG A 63 5.15 -6.74 9.86
N HIS A 64 3.88 -6.47 10.09
CA HIS A 64 3.36 -5.10 10.18
C HIS A 64 3.97 -4.36 11.35
N MET A 65 4.19 -4.98 12.52
CA MET A 65 4.81 -4.32 13.67
C MET A 65 6.19 -3.71 13.35
N ARG A 66 6.90 -4.24 12.35
CA ARG A 66 8.17 -3.64 11.86
C ARG A 66 8.01 -2.24 11.30
N THR A 67 6.81 -1.84 10.86
CA THR A 67 6.54 -0.47 10.42
C THR A 67 6.44 0.50 11.59
N HIS A 68 6.11 0.02 12.79
CA HIS A 68 6.10 0.83 14.01
C HIS A 68 7.48 0.86 14.67
N THR A 69 8.17 -0.28 14.74
CA THR A 69 9.48 -0.37 15.40
C THR A 69 10.64 0.10 14.52
N GLY A 70 10.44 0.17 13.20
CA GLY A 70 11.51 0.46 12.25
C GLY A 70 12.49 -0.69 12.05
N GLU A 71 12.20 -1.89 12.56
CA GLU A 71 13.08 -3.06 12.45
C GLU A 71 13.31 -3.43 10.97
N ARG A 72 14.59 -3.50 10.56
CA ARG A 72 15.00 -3.87 9.20
C ARG A 72 16.05 -4.99 9.22
N PRO A 73 15.65 -6.25 9.50
CA PRO A 73 16.58 -7.35 9.77
C PRO A 73 17.43 -7.78 8.56
N TYR A 74 17.04 -7.40 7.35
CA TYR A 74 17.64 -7.92 6.12
C TYR A 74 18.54 -6.86 5.50
N ALA A 75 19.85 -7.00 5.65
CA ALA A 75 20.83 -6.09 5.08
C ALA A 75 21.35 -6.57 3.71
N CYS A 76 21.52 -5.63 2.78
CA CYS A 76 22.27 -5.83 1.55
C CYS A 76 23.76 -5.78 1.86
N GLN A 77 24.48 -6.87 1.56
CA GLN A 77 25.92 -6.94 1.80
C GLN A 77 26.73 -6.08 0.81
N THR A 78 26.14 -5.73 -0.34
CA THR A 78 26.82 -4.92 -1.37
C THR A 78 26.79 -3.43 -1.07
N CYS A 79 25.68 -2.90 -0.54
CA CYS A 79 25.52 -1.45 -0.32
C CYS A 79 25.10 -1.06 1.12
N GLY A 80 24.97 -2.02 2.03
CA GLY A 80 24.56 -1.79 3.41
C GLY A 80 23.08 -1.44 3.60
N GLN A 81 22.30 -1.27 2.52
CA GLN A 81 20.88 -0.92 2.62
C GLN A 81 20.09 -2.04 3.32
N THR A 82 19.30 -1.67 4.32
CA THR A 82 18.51 -2.63 5.12
C THR A 82 17.05 -2.68 4.68
N PHE A 83 16.36 -3.78 4.94
CA PHE A 83 14.96 -4.01 4.57
C PHE A 83 14.21 -4.69 5.69
N SER A 84 12.93 -4.36 5.86
CA SER A 84 12.03 -5.02 6.81
C SER A 84 11.62 -6.42 6.37
N LEU A 85 11.75 -6.74 5.07
CA LEU A 85 11.29 -7.98 4.43
C LEU A 85 12.36 -8.60 3.54
N ARG A 86 12.53 -9.93 3.63
CA ARG A 86 13.50 -10.68 2.82
C ARG A 86 13.26 -10.51 1.32
N PHE A 87 12.01 -10.58 0.85
CA PHE A 87 11.74 -10.42 -0.58
C PHE A 87 12.08 -9.02 -1.09
N SER A 88 12.00 -7.98 -0.24
CA SER A 88 12.39 -6.63 -0.60
C SER A 88 13.90 -6.54 -0.83
N LEU A 89 14.68 -7.23 0.02
CA LEU A 89 16.13 -7.39 -0.18
C LEU A 89 16.42 -8.14 -1.49
N VAL A 90 15.81 -9.30 -1.72
CA VAL A 90 16.02 -10.08 -2.96
C VAL A 90 15.69 -9.26 -4.21
N ARG A 91 14.58 -8.51 -4.17
CA ARG A 91 14.21 -7.59 -5.24
C ARG A 91 15.24 -6.48 -5.44
N HIS A 92 15.73 -5.90 -4.34
CA HIS A 92 16.78 -4.89 -4.38
C HIS A 92 18.08 -5.45 -4.97
N MET A 93 18.47 -6.68 -4.67
CA MET A 93 19.70 -7.28 -5.23
C MET A 93 19.73 -7.26 -6.77
N ARG A 94 18.56 -7.24 -7.44
CA ARG A 94 18.49 -7.09 -8.90
C ARG A 94 19.04 -5.77 -9.42
N THR A 95 19.12 -4.73 -8.59
CA THR A 95 19.77 -3.46 -8.97
C THR A 95 21.29 -3.58 -9.00
N HIS A 96 21.86 -4.57 -8.32
CA HIS A 96 23.29 -4.85 -8.35
C HIS A 96 23.64 -5.86 -9.46
N THR A 97 22.82 -6.89 -9.64
CA THR A 97 23.08 -7.94 -10.64
C THR A 97 22.62 -7.56 -12.05
N GLY A 98 21.74 -6.56 -12.19
CA GLY A 98 21.11 -6.22 -13.47
C GLY A 98 20.08 -7.25 -13.93
N GLU A 99 19.67 -8.20 -13.09
CA GLU A 99 18.72 -9.25 -13.46
C GLU A 99 17.34 -8.66 -13.78
N GLN A 100 16.84 -8.96 -14.99
CA GLN A 100 15.55 -8.51 -15.49
C GLN A 100 14.70 -9.71 -15.95
N PRO A 101 14.12 -10.49 -15.02
CA PRO A 101 13.47 -11.76 -15.36
C PRO A 101 12.13 -11.60 -16.08
N TYR A 102 11.60 -10.37 -16.20
CA TYR A 102 10.29 -10.13 -16.79
C TYR A 102 10.44 -9.45 -18.15
N VAL A 103 10.29 -10.24 -19.22
CA VAL A 103 10.47 -9.77 -20.60
C VAL A 103 9.12 -9.50 -21.27
N CYS A 104 8.99 -8.35 -21.92
CA CYS A 104 7.90 -8.02 -22.81
C CYS A 104 7.98 -8.90 -24.06
N GLN A 105 6.96 -9.71 -24.30
CA GLN A 105 6.92 -10.56 -25.50
C GLN A 105 6.65 -9.76 -26.78
N THR A 106 6.08 -8.56 -26.66
CA THR A 106 5.76 -7.70 -27.81
C THR A 106 6.96 -6.93 -28.34
N CYS A 107 7.83 -6.40 -27.46
CA CYS A 107 8.98 -5.56 -27.86
C CYS A 107 10.33 -6.03 -27.33
N GLY A 108 10.39 -7.14 -26.60
CA GLY A 108 11.63 -7.69 -26.04
C GLY A 108 12.19 -6.93 -24.83
N GLN A 109 11.57 -5.81 -24.42
CA GLN A 109 12.07 -5.02 -23.29
C GLN A 109 11.96 -5.80 -21.97
N ALA A 110 13.07 -5.87 -21.22
CA ALA A 110 13.15 -6.59 -19.96
C ALA A 110 13.02 -5.66 -18.75
N PHE A 111 12.42 -6.19 -17.67
CA PHE A 111 12.14 -5.47 -16.44
C PHE A 111 12.56 -6.29 -15.22
N SER A 112 13.07 -5.61 -14.19
CA SER A 112 13.42 -6.22 -12.91
C SER A 112 12.19 -6.61 -12.07
N LEU A 113 11.03 -5.99 -12.34
CA LEU A 113 9.76 -6.19 -11.62
C LEU A 113 8.60 -6.51 -12.56
N ARG A 114 7.75 -7.46 -12.15
CA ARG A 114 6.50 -7.79 -12.86
C ARG A 114 5.57 -6.58 -12.99
N SER A 115 5.44 -5.77 -11.94
CA SER A 115 4.60 -4.57 -11.96
C SER A 115 5.06 -3.56 -13.02
N SER A 116 6.37 -3.44 -13.23
CA SER A 116 6.93 -2.57 -14.28
C SER A 116 6.61 -3.10 -15.67
N LEU A 117 6.72 -4.43 -15.87
CA LEU A 117 6.30 -5.07 -17.12
C LEU A 117 4.81 -4.86 -17.39
N VAL A 118 3.95 -5.13 -16.40
CA VAL A 118 2.49 -4.95 -16.52
C VAL A 118 2.17 -3.51 -16.91
N ARG A 119 2.76 -2.52 -16.24
CA ARG A 119 2.60 -1.10 -16.61
C ARG A 119 3.09 -0.80 -18.02
N HIS A 120 4.22 -1.38 -18.42
CA HIS A 120 4.77 -1.20 -19.76
C HIS A 120 3.86 -1.78 -20.84
N MET A 121 3.16 -2.89 -20.59
CA MET A 121 2.21 -3.47 -21.57
C MET A 121 1.16 -2.48 -22.06
N HIS A 122 0.83 -1.45 -21.28
CA HIS A 122 -0.19 -0.46 -21.65
C HIS A 122 0.24 0.38 -22.87
N ILE A 123 1.55 0.48 -23.11
CA ILE A 123 2.09 1.17 -24.29
C ILE A 123 1.74 0.39 -25.57
N HIS A 124 1.60 -0.94 -25.49
CA HIS A 124 1.29 -1.79 -26.64
C HIS A 124 -0.21 -1.95 -26.85
N THR A 125 -0.98 -2.11 -25.78
CA THR A 125 -2.41 -2.41 -25.88
C THR A 125 -3.27 -1.17 -26.04
N GLY A 126 -2.82 0.01 -25.60
CA GLY A 126 -3.66 1.21 -25.49
C GLY A 126 -4.79 1.08 -24.45
N GLU A 127 -5.16 -0.14 -24.08
CA GLU A 127 -6.13 -0.49 -23.05
C GLU A 127 -5.43 -0.65 -21.70
N GLN A 128 -5.97 0.05 -20.70
CA GLN A 128 -5.63 -0.09 -19.29
C GLN A 128 -5.95 -1.51 -18.80
N PRO A 129 -5.30 -2.01 -17.73
CA PRO A 129 -5.69 -3.28 -17.13
C PRO A 129 -7.13 -3.12 -16.68
N SER A 130 -7.96 -4.10 -17.03
CA SER A 130 -9.42 -4.17 -16.85
C SER A 130 -9.95 -3.96 -15.41
N ASN A 131 -9.10 -3.59 -14.45
CA ASN A 131 -9.44 -3.37 -13.04
C ASN A 131 -8.90 -2.06 -12.44
N GLN A 132 -8.42 -1.10 -13.24
CA GLN A 132 -8.03 0.22 -12.72
C GLN A 132 -8.69 1.32 -13.54
N GLN A 133 -9.52 2.12 -12.89
CA GLN A 133 -10.13 3.31 -13.49
C GLN A 133 -9.03 4.34 -13.79
N PRO A 134 -9.05 5.02 -14.96
CA PRO A 134 -8.09 6.06 -15.29
C PRO A 134 -8.11 7.19 -14.26
N TYR A 135 -6.95 7.74 -13.92
CA TYR A 135 -6.84 8.95 -13.13
C TYR A 135 -7.09 10.15 -14.03
N VAL A 136 -8.25 10.79 -13.91
CA VAL A 136 -8.63 11.92 -14.76
C VAL A 136 -8.34 13.24 -14.04
N CYS A 137 -7.66 14.16 -14.72
CA CYS A 137 -7.52 15.54 -14.27
C CYS A 137 -8.89 16.25 -14.37
N ARG A 138 -9.41 16.76 -13.25
CA ARG A 138 -10.69 17.49 -13.25
C ARG A 138 -10.62 18.86 -13.91
N ALA A 139 -9.43 19.48 -13.96
CA ALA A 139 -9.25 20.80 -14.55
C ALA A 139 -9.21 20.78 -16.09
N CYS A 140 -8.69 19.71 -16.70
CA CYS A 140 -8.54 19.64 -18.16
C CYS A 140 -9.10 18.35 -18.80
N GLY A 141 -9.69 17.44 -18.02
CA GLY A 141 -10.27 16.19 -18.50
C GLY A 141 -9.26 15.13 -18.95
N ARG A 142 -7.95 15.39 -18.85
CA ARG A 142 -6.92 14.47 -19.34
C ARG A 142 -6.79 13.24 -18.44
N ALA A 143 -6.81 12.05 -19.04
CA ALA A 143 -6.67 10.78 -18.35
C ALA A 143 -5.21 10.32 -18.26
N PHE A 144 -4.84 9.77 -17.11
CA PHE A 144 -3.52 9.24 -16.80
C PHE A 144 -3.64 7.81 -16.28
N CYS A 145 -2.67 6.99 -16.66
CA CYS A 145 -2.59 5.60 -16.20
C CYS A 145 -2.06 5.48 -14.76
N LEU A 146 -1.45 6.52 -14.21
CA LEU A 146 -0.90 6.55 -12.85
C LEU A 146 -1.23 7.86 -12.15
N LEU A 147 -1.54 7.78 -10.86
CA LEU A 147 -1.73 8.95 -10.01
C LEU A 147 -0.49 9.86 -10.00
N SER A 148 0.71 9.30 -9.98
CA SER A 148 1.96 10.09 -10.04
C SER A 148 2.06 10.96 -11.30
N ASN A 149 1.56 10.46 -12.42
CA ASN A 149 1.58 11.20 -13.69
C ASN A 149 0.53 12.31 -13.67
N LEU A 150 -0.65 12.06 -13.07
CA LEU A 150 -1.65 13.11 -12.83
C LEU A 150 -1.12 14.18 -11.88
N THR A 151 -0.48 13.80 -10.77
CA THR A 151 0.11 14.77 -9.81
C THR A 151 1.20 15.60 -10.47
N ALA A 152 2.09 15.00 -11.25
CA ALA A 152 3.11 15.72 -12.02
C ALA A 152 2.48 16.64 -13.09
N HIS A 153 1.44 16.18 -13.77
CA HIS A 153 0.69 17.00 -14.73
C HIS A 153 0.02 18.20 -14.05
N MET A 154 -0.63 18.01 -12.89
CA MET A 154 -1.21 19.12 -12.12
C MET A 154 -0.13 20.12 -11.69
N TRP A 155 1.02 19.63 -11.22
CA TRP A 155 2.13 20.48 -10.80
C TRP A 155 2.83 21.22 -11.96
N THR A 156 2.75 20.71 -13.19
CA THR A 156 3.47 21.30 -14.34
C THR A 156 2.57 22.10 -15.27
N GLN A 157 1.27 21.78 -15.33
CA GLN A 157 0.32 22.36 -16.30
C GLN A 157 -0.77 23.21 -15.64
N HIS A 158 -0.99 23.08 -14.33
CA HIS A 158 -2.00 23.85 -13.58
C HIS A 158 -1.39 24.69 -12.44
N SER A 159 -0.07 24.84 -12.44
CA SER A 159 0.73 25.53 -11.39
C SER A 159 0.66 27.06 -11.42
N ALA A 160 -0.07 27.66 -12.37
CA ALA A 160 -0.28 29.11 -12.47
C ALA A 160 -1.51 29.63 -11.70
N MET A 161 -2.26 28.77 -11.01
CA MET A 161 -3.16 29.17 -9.92
C MET A 161 -2.44 28.92 -8.60
N GLN A 162 -1.52 29.81 -8.22
CA GLN A 162 -0.87 29.72 -6.92
C GLN A 162 -1.73 30.37 -5.84
N ALA A 163 -1.91 29.61 -4.77
CA ALA A 163 -2.43 30.00 -3.46
C ALA A 163 -3.95 30.15 -3.36
N ASP A 164 -4.64 29.01 -3.26
CA ASP A 164 -5.37 28.80 -2.00
C ASP A 164 -5.26 27.33 -1.56
N ILE A 165 -4.47 27.10 -0.52
CA ILE A 165 -4.34 25.77 0.12
C ILE A 165 -5.63 25.43 0.90
N SER A 166 -6.56 26.39 1.02
CA SER A 166 -7.87 26.19 1.66
C SER A 166 -8.89 25.38 0.82
N ASP A 167 -8.65 25.22 -0.50
CA ASP A 167 -9.56 24.45 -1.38
C ASP A 167 -9.10 23.00 -1.62
N LEU A 168 -7.98 22.59 -1.04
CA LEU A 168 -7.64 21.17 -0.90
C LEU A 168 -8.40 20.57 0.30
N GLU A 169 -9.73 20.69 0.32
CA GLU A 169 -10.50 19.71 1.06
C GLU A 169 -10.18 18.35 0.44
N PRO A 170 -9.63 17.40 1.22
CA PRO A 170 -9.49 16.06 0.73
C PRO A 170 -10.93 15.59 0.48
N THR A 171 -11.31 15.41 -0.78
CA THR A 171 -12.49 14.60 -1.13
C THR A 171 -12.15 13.16 -0.80
N ILE A 172 -12.11 12.92 0.51
CA ILE A 172 -12.26 11.66 1.18
C ILE A 172 -13.54 11.07 0.59
N PRO A 173 -13.50 9.93 -0.12
CA PRO A 173 -14.70 9.29 -0.66
C PRO A 173 -15.73 9.17 0.46
N ALA A 174 -17.00 9.51 0.23
CA ALA A 174 -18.01 9.69 1.27
C ALA A 174 -18.11 8.54 2.31
N HIS A 175 -17.65 7.32 2.00
CA HIS A 175 -17.55 6.20 2.94
C HIS A 175 -16.41 6.28 3.99
N TRP A 176 -15.50 7.25 3.86
CA TRP A 176 -14.42 7.54 4.81
C TRP A 176 -14.78 8.71 5.75
N LEU A 177 -15.91 9.40 5.54
CA LEU A 177 -16.43 10.45 6.42
C LEU A 177 -17.18 9.84 7.60
N SER A 178 -16.47 9.12 8.46
CA SER A 178 -16.88 9.07 9.87
C SER A 178 -15.89 9.91 10.65
N GLU A 179 -16.41 10.88 11.40
CA GLU A 179 -15.67 11.82 12.26
C GLU A 179 -14.59 11.11 13.13
N SER A 180 -14.86 9.86 13.50
CA SER A 180 -13.94 8.97 14.22
C SER A 180 -12.64 8.61 13.46
N LYS A 181 -12.69 8.43 12.13
CA LYS A 181 -11.53 8.03 11.30
C LYS A 181 -10.63 9.22 10.97
N PHE A 182 -11.23 10.40 10.77
CA PHE A 182 -10.50 11.65 10.58
C PHE A 182 -9.77 12.05 11.87
N ASN A 183 -10.45 11.99 13.02
CA ASN A 183 -9.84 12.27 14.33
C ASN A 183 -8.75 11.26 14.71
N ALA A 184 -8.84 10.00 14.27
CA ALA A 184 -7.77 9.01 14.44
C ALA A 184 -6.50 9.36 13.64
N LEU A 185 -6.65 9.79 12.39
CA LEU A 185 -5.55 10.22 11.51
C LEU A 185 -4.80 11.43 12.08
N VAL A 186 -5.54 12.43 12.56
CA VAL A 186 -4.97 13.63 13.22
C VAL A 186 -4.27 13.27 14.53
N LYS A 187 -4.78 12.30 15.28
CA LYS A 187 -4.16 11.81 16.52
C LYS A 187 -2.87 11.03 16.27
N ASP A 188 -2.78 10.31 15.16
CA ASP A 188 -1.57 9.60 14.75
C ASP A 188 -0.49 10.55 14.21
N LEU A 189 -0.88 11.60 13.49
CA LEU A 189 0.04 12.68 13.05
C LEU A 189 0.60 13.50 14.22
N ARG A 190 -0.16 13.66 15.32
CA ARG A 190 0.33 14.30 16.56
C ARG A 190 1.28 13.41 17.38
N ARG A 191 1.35 12.11 17.09
CA ARG A 191 2.18 11.13 17.81
C ARG A 191 3.51 10.84 17.14
N THR A 192 3.73 11.32 15.92
CA THR A 192 5.02 11.22 15.25
C THR A 192 5.94 12.34 15.73
N PRO A 193 7.05 12.03 16.42
CA PRO A 193 8.00 13.06 16.82
C PRO A 193 8.61 13.72 15.56
N PRO A 194 8.88 15.05 15.60
CA PRO A 194 9.38 15.81 14.46
C PRO A 194 10.74 15.32 13.90
N SER A 195 11.42 14.43 14.62
CA SER A 195 12.68 13.80 14.21
C SER A 195 12.53 12.58 13.29
N SER A 196 11.32 12.25 12.81
CA SER A 196 11.14 11.24 11.76
C SER A 196 11.66 11.76 10.41
N PRO A 197 12.59 11.07 9.72
CA PRO A 197 13.18 11.52 8.45
C PRO A 197 12.20 11.69 7.28
N ALA A 198 10.93 11.36 7.49
CA ALA A 198 9.87 11.45 6.48
C ALA A 198 9.34 12.88 6.30
N LEU A 199 9.40 13.73 7.34
CA LEU A 199 8.82 15.09 7.30
C LEU A 199 9.86 16.21 7.24
N SER A 200 11.12 15.94 7.63
CA SER A 200 12.23 16.91 7.55
C SER A 200 12.61 17.32 6.12
N ARG A 201 11.98 16.73 5.11
CA ARG A 201 12.19 17.07 3.70
C ARG A 201 11.15 18.06 3.15
N TRP A 202 10.13 18.43 3.93
CA TRP A 202 8.99 19.18 3.40
C TRP A 202 8.61 20.44 4.17
N LEU A 203 8.86 20.57 5.48
CA LEU A 203 8.60 21.82 6.22
C LEU A 203 9.53 21.99 7.44
N SER A 204 9.89 23.22 7.75
CA SER A 204 10.57 23.64 8.98
C SER A 204 9.63 23.57 10.20
N GLU A 205 10.19 23.48 11.40
CA GLU A 205 9.42 23.43 12.66
C GLU A 205 8.50 24.65 12.86
N SER A 206 8.90 25.82 12.32
CA SER A 206 8.08 27.03 12.28
C SER A 206 6.87 26.91 11.36
N GLU A 207 7.00 26.26 10.20
CA GLU A 207 5.90 26.11 9.23
C GLU A 207 4.88 25.06 9.69
N PHE A 208 5.34 24.01 10.39
CA PHE A 208 4.47 23.03 11.01
C PHE A 208 3.62 23.65 12.14
N ASN A 209 4.23 24.47 12.98
CA ASN A 209 3.53 25.14 14.08
C ASN A 209 2.55 26.22 13.58
N ALA A 210 2.84 26.90 12.47
CA ALA A 210 1.92 27.83 11.82
C ALA A 210 0.65 27.12 11.32
N LEU A 211 0.81 25.96 10.68
CA LEU A 211 -0.31 25.15 10.18
C LEU A 211 -1.22 24.65 11.32
N VAL A 212 -0.65 24.34 12.48
CA VAL A 212 -1.39 23.90 13.68
C VAL A 212 -2.16 25.06 14.33
N GLU A 213 -1.64 26.29 14.29
CA GLU A 213 -2.34 27.47 14.80
C GLU A 213 -3.44 27.98 13.86
N ASP A 214 -3.27 27.87 12.54
CA ASP A 214 -4.35 28.17 11.58
C ASP A 214 -5.53 27.21 11.73
N LEU A 215 -5.27 25.93 12.03
CA LEU A 215 -6.31 24.95 12.34
C LEU A 215 -7.01 25.19 13.69
N ARG A 216 -6.39 25.91 14.63
CA ARG A 216 -7.04 26.34 15.88
C ARG A 216 -7.90 27.60 15.70
N ARG A 217 -7.65 28.38 14.65
CA ARG A 217 -8.27 29.69 14.40
C ARG A 217 -9.52 29.69 13.52
N SER A 218 -10.04 28.53 13.10
CA SER A 218 -11.35 28.44 12.41
C SER A 218 -12.43 27.75 13.26
N PRO A 219 -13.19 28.48 14.11
CA PRO A 219 -14.31 27.93 14.86
C PRO A 219 -15.71 28.31 14.32
N SER A 220 -15.87 28.93 13.15
CA SER A 220 -17.20 29.44 12.76
C SER A 220 -17.50 29.39 11.26
N GLY A 221 -18.44 28.53 10.87
CA GLY A 221 -19.00 28.58 9.51
C GLY A 221 -19.81 27.38 9.04
N TRP A 222 -20.44 26.58 9.91
CA TRP A 222 -21.36 25.51 9.48
C TRP A 222 -22.67 25.62 10.24
N SER A 223 -23.51 26.57 9.81
CA SER A 223 -24.94 26.58 10.10
C SER A 223 -25.66 26.87 8.79
N GLY A 224 -26.11 25.82 8.10
CA GLY A 224 -26.88 25.96 6.89
C GLY A 224 -26.88 24.69 6.06
N ILE A 225 -27.88 23.84 6.34
CA ILE A 225 -28.75 23.10 5.42
C ILE A 225 -29.18 21.83 6.13
N VAL A 226 -30.21 22.01 6.98
CA VAL A 226 -31.24 21.01 7.21
C VAL A 226 -32.40 21.48 6.35
N GLU A 227 -32.68 20.75 5.26
CA GLU A 227 -34.01 20.36 4.78
C GLU A 227 -33.84 19.32 3.67
#